data_AF-A0A7Y3PWI2-F1
#
_entry.id   AF-A0A7Y3PWI2-F1
#
_cell.length_a   1.000
_cell.length_b   1.000
_cell.length_c   1.000
_cell.angle_alpha   90.00
_cell.angle_beta   90.00
_cell.angle_gamma   90.00
#
_symmetry.space_group_name_H-M   'P 1'
#
loop_
_entity.id
_entity.type
_entity.pdbx_description
1 polymer ?
#
loop_
_entity_poly.entity_id
_entity_poly.type
_entity_poly.pdbx_seq_one_letter_code
_entity_poly.pdbx_strand_id
1 'polypeptide(L)'
;MLTAGRALLRADATGRGRAPWPAVFPQTRRNAASPVFVPAGFRIQAAIARRDGGPQEAVVHLVWAGIDHAGTFTELRITDWHFTRTTHKGAPTWIPQPRT
;
A
#
# COMPACT_ATOMS: atom_id res chain seq x y z
N MET A 1 3.63 -1.94 -10.96
CA MET A 1 2.70 -2.38 -9.88
C MET A 1 3.40 -2.68 -8.57
N LEU A 2 4.41 -3.55 -8.53
CA LEU A 2 5.15 -3.85 -7.29
C LEU A 2 5.68 -2.60 -6.57
N THR A 3 6.27 -1.66 -7.30
CA THR A 3 6.73 -0.37 -6.74
C THR A 3 5.59 0.42 -6.09
N ALA A 4 4.43 0.50 -6.76
CA ALA A 4 3.26 1.20 -6.25
C ALA A 4 2.68 0.51 -5.00
N GLY A 5 2.53 -0.82 -5.03
CA GLY A 5 2.06 -1.59 -3.85
C GLY A 5 2.98 -1.44 -2.65
N ARG A 6 4.31 -1.45 -2.87
CA ARG A 6 5.30 -1.19 -1.81
C ARG A 6 5.18 0.23 -1.23
N ALA A 7 5.01 1.22 -2.10
CA ALA A 7 4.85 2.61 -1.67
C ALA A 7 3.55 2.83 -0.89
N LEU A 8 2.44 2.24 -1.34
CA LEU A 8 1.15 2.31 -0.68
C LEU A 8 1.19 1.65 0.69
N LEU A 9 1.76 0.45 0.81
CA LEU A 9 1.89 -0.23 2.11
C LEU A 9 2.75 0.57 3.09
N ARG A 10 3.87 1.14 2.64
CA ARG A 10 4.68 2.03 3.49
C ARG A 10 3.89 3.27 3.92
N ALA A 11 3.16 3.90 3.00
CA ALA A 11 2.35 5.07 3.30
C ALA A 11 1.20 4.77 4.26
N ASP A 12 0.59 3.59 4.15
CA ASP A 12 -0.45 3.11 5.05
C ASP A 12 0.12 2.88 6.45
N ALA A 13 1.20 2.10 6.57
CA ALA A 13 1.78 1.71 7.85
C ALA A 13 2.50 2.84 8.60
N THR A 14 3.17 3.74 7.87
CA THR A 14 4.07 4.76 8.44
C THR A 14 3.57 6.18 8.28
N GLY A 15 2.43 6.40 7.58
CA GLY A 15 1.91 7.73 7.28
C GLY A 15 2.71 8.52 6.24
N ARG A 16 3.99 8.19 6.03
CA ARG A 16 4.89 8.89 5.11
C ARG A 16 4.58 8.53 3.66
N GLY A 17 4.35 9.54 2.83
CA GLY A 17 4.08 9.35 1.40
C GLY A 17 2.61 9.08 1.07
N ARG A 18 1.66 9.46 1.94
CA ARG A 18 0.22 9.43 1.64
C ARG A 18 -0.23 10.50 0.64
N ALA A 19 0.47 11.64 0.57
CA ALA A 19 0.06 12.80 -0.23
C ALA A 19 -0.16 12.52 -1.74
N PRO A 20 0.66 11.69 -2.42
CA PRO A 20 0.45 11.34 -3.83
C PRO A 20 -0.78 10.45 -4.09
N TRP A 21 -1.43 9.92 -3.05
CA TRP A 21 -2.53 8.94 -3.19
C TRP A 21 -3.82 9.41 -2.52
N PRO A 22 -4.39 10.57 -2.93
CA PRO A 22 -5.51 11.15 -2.22
C PRO A 22 -6.79 10.34 -2.28
N ALA A 23 -6.97 9.53 -3.34
CA ALA A 23 -8.09 8.61 -3.47
C ALA A 23 -8.00 7.42 -2.49
N VAL A 24 -6.79 7.02 -2.07
CA VAL A 24 -6.56 5.90 -1.15
C VAL A 24 -6.50 6.38 0.30
N PHE A 25 -5.86 7.53 0.54
CA PHE A 25 -5.72 8.13 1.87
C PHE A 25 -6.45 9.47 1.90
N PRO A 26 -7.76 9.53 2.22
CA PRO A 26 -8.49 10.79 2.31
C PRO A 26 -7.92 11.70 3.40
N GLN A 27 -8.26 13.00 3.36
CA GLN A 27 -7.72 14.03 4.26
C GLN A 27 -7.82 13.63 5.75
N THR A 28 -8.92 13.00 6.15
CA THR A 28 -9.13 12.48 7.50
C THR A 28 -8.08 11.44 7.91
N ARG A 29 -7.73 10.50 7.03
CA ARG A 29 -6.64 9.54 7.29
C ARG A 29 -5.25 10.18 7.21
N ARG A 30 -5.06 11.22 6.39
CA ARG A 30 -3.79 11.97 6.39
C ARG A 30 -3.53 12.67 7.74
N ASN A 31 -4.60 13.08 8.40
CA ASN A 31 -4.57 13.81 9.69
C ASN A 31 -4.90 12.93 10.91
N ALA A 32 -5.15 11.63 10.71
CA ALA A 32 -5.49 10.72 11.80
C ALA A 32 -4.30 10.53 12.77
N ALA A 33 -4.63 10.14 14.02
CA ALA A 33 -3.66 9.85 15.07
C ALA A 33 -2.51 8.96 14.57
N SER A 34 -1.32 9.24 15.08
CA SER A 34 -0.01 8.85 14.53
C SER A 34 0.03 7.46 13.89
N PRO A 35 0.67 7.33 12.72
CA PRO A 35 0.85 6.03 12.07
C PRO A 35 1.44 5.01 13.04
N VAL A 36 0.98 3.76 12.94
CA VAL A 36 1.29 2.71 13.93
C VAL A 36 2.77 2.36 13.93
N PHE A 37 3.42 2.33 12.76
CA PHE A 37 4.78 1.82 12.60
C PHE A 37 5.81 2.92 12.35
N VAL A 38 6.99 2.78 12.99
CA VAL A 38 8.11 3.70 12.79
C VAL A 38 8.72 3.49 11.39
N PRO A 39 8.97 4.58 10.61
CA PRO A 39 9.47 4.43 9.24
C PRO A 39 10.76 3.62 9.10
N ALA A 40 11.69 3.76 10.06
CA ALA A 40 12.96 3.03 10.07
C ALA A 40 12.81 1.54 10.44
N GLY A 41 11.74 1.18 11.14
CA GLY A 41 11.47 -0.17 11.62
C GLY A 41 10.57 -0.98 10.68
N PHE A 42 10.15 -0.39 9.54
CA PHE A 42 9.24 -1.02 8.60
C PHE A 42 9.95 -1.54 7.35
N ARG A 43 9.82 -2.84 7.07
CA ARG A 43 10.41 -3.48 5.89
C ARG A 43 9.42 -4.38 5.16
N ILE A 44 9.49 -4.37 3.84
CA ILE A 44 8.77 -5.30 2.97
C ILE A 44 9.74 -6.39 2.57
N GLN A 45 9.41 -7.63 2.92
CA GLN A 45 10.26 -8.81 2.73
C GLN A 45 10.04 -9.43 1.35
N ALA A 46 8.79 -9.49 0.90
CA ALA A 46 8.43 -10.02 -0.42
C ALA A 46 7.24 -9.24 -1.00
N ALA A 47 7.14 -9.22 -2.33
CA ALA A 47 5.95 -8.72 -3.00
C ALA A 47 5.74 -9.47 -4.32
N ILE A 48 4.48 -9.85 -4.58
CA ILE A 48 4.06 -10.54 -5.80
C ILE A 48 2.89 -9.77 -6.39
N ALA A 49 2.98 -9.43 -7.68
CA ALA A 49 1.88 -8.82 -8.42
C ALA A 49 1.31 -9.85 -9.39
N ARG A 50 -0.01 -10.01 -9.41
CA ARG A 50 -0.71 -10.92 -10.32
C ARG A 50 -2.05 -10.35 -10.75
N ARG A 51 -2.65 -10.96 -11.78
CA ARG A 51 -4.02 -10.67 -12.20
C ARG A 51 -5.02 -11.10 -11.13
N ASP A 52 -6.10 -10.35 -10.99
CA ASP A 52 -7.10 -10.53 -9.94
C ASP A 52 -8.50 -10.66 -10.55
N GLY A 53 -8.83 -11.83 -11.11
CA GLY A 53 -10.14 -12.06 -11.75
C GLY A 53 -10.22 -11.60 -13.21
N GLY A 54 -10.03 -10.30 -13.48
CA GLY A 54 -10.18 -9.71 -14.82
C GLY A 54 -8.89 -9.19 -15.47
N PRO A 55 -8.88 -8.93 -16.81
CA PRO A 55 -7.72 -8.37 -17.50
C PRO A 55 -7.35 -6.94 -17.06
N GLN A 56 -8.28 -6.24 -16.42
CA GLN A 56 -8.14 -4.89 -15.89
C GLN A 56 -7.95 -4.87 -14.37
N GLU A 57 -7.72 -6.02 -13.75
CA GLU A 57 -7.66 -6.14 -12.29
C GLU A 57 -6.35 -6.82 -11.89
N ALA A 58 -5.72 -6.29 -10.85
CA ALA A 58 -4.48 -6.82 -10.33
C ALA A 58 -4.41 -6.68 -8.81
N VAL A 59 -3.79 -7.66 -8.18
CA VAL A 59 -3.51 -7.68 -6.75
C VAL A 59 -2.01 -7.75 -6.53
N VAL A 60 -1.54 -6.99 -5.54
CA VAL A 60 -0.17 -7.07 -5.04
C VAL A 60 -0.21 -7.63 -3.63
N HIS A 61 0.29 -8.85 -3.46
CA HIS A 61 0.49 -9.49 -2.17
C HIS A 61 1.82 -9.05 -1.60
N LEU A 62 1.84 -8.50 -0.39
CA LEU A 62 3.05 -8.02 0.28
C LEU A 62 3.25 -8.72 1.61
N VAL A 63 4.46 -9.25 1.82
CA VAL A 63 4.91 -9.76 3.11
C VAL A 63 5.79 -8.70 3.78
N TRP A 64 5.54 -8.37 5.05
CA TRP A 64 6.23 -7.30 5.74
C TRP A 64 6.42 -7.55 7.24
N ALA A 65 7.34 -6.78 7.81
CA ALA A 65 7.62 -6.70 9.25
C ALA A 65 7.77 -5.24 9.68
N GLY A 66 7.45 -4.94 10.94
CA GLY A 66 7.37 -3.58 11.47
C GLY A 66 7.67 -3.51 12.96
N ILE A 67 8.18 -2.36 13.40
CA ILE A 67 8.24 -1.96 14.82
C ILE A 67 7.28 -0.79 15.02
N ASP A 68 6.40 -0.89 16.00
CA ASP A 68 5.50 0.21 16.35
C ASP A 68 6.20 1.30 17.19
N HIS A 69 5.52 2.41 17.44
CA HIS A 69 6.07 3.49 18.28
C HIS A 69 6.26 3.10 19.77
N ALA A 70 5.68 1.98 20.22
CA ALA A 70 5.87 1.43 21.56
C ALA A 70 7.04 0.41 21.62
N GLY A 71 7.68 0.11 20.49
CA GLY A 71 8.78 -0.85 20.39
C GLY A 71 8.32 -2.30 20.13
N THR A 72 7.02 -2.55 19.92
CA THR A 72 6.50 -3.87 19.61
C THR A 72 6.92 -4.28 18.21
N PHE A 73 7.64 -5.40 18.10
CA PHE A 73 7.99 -5.99 16.81
C PHE A 73 6.88 -6.91 16.30
N THR A 74 6.59 -6.84 15.01
CA THR A 74 5.64 -7.72 14.32
C THR A 74 6.24 -8.19 12.99
N GLU A 75 6.09 -9.47 12.67
CA GLU A 75 6.57 -10.06 11.42
C GLU A 75 5.55 -11.00 10.76
N LEU A 76 5.92 -11.51 9.58
CA LEU A 76 5.12 -12.45 8.77
C LEU A 76 3.72 -11.92 8.44
N ARG A 77 3.57 -10.60 8.35
CA ARG A 77 2.31 -9.96 8.02
C ARG A 77 2.12 -9.97 6.53
N ILE A 78 0.91 -10.31 6.11
CA ILE A 78 0.49 -10.28 4.71
C ILE A 78 -0.49 -9.12 4.53
N THR A 79 -0.34 -8.39 3.43
CA THR A 79 -1.28 -7.34 3.05
C THR A 79 -1.44 -7.32 1.54
N ASP A 80 -2.69 -7.28 1.12
CA ASP A 80 -3.06 -7.21 -0.29
C ASP A 80 -3.45 -5.78 -0.66
N TRP A 81 -2.95 -5.34 -1.81
CA TRP A 81 -3.36 -4.10 -2.45
C TRP A 81 -3.95 -4.40 -3.82
N HIS A 82 -5.21 -4.03 -4.00
CA HIS A 82 -5.93 -4.22 -5.26
C HIS A 82 -5.80 -2.97 -6.13
N PHE A 83 -5.79 -3.19 -7.44
CA PHE A 83 -5.68 -2.15 -8.45
C PHE A 83 -6.60 -2.47 -9.62
N THR A 84 -7.14 -1.42 -10.21
CA THR A 84 -7.85 -1.48 -11.48
C THR A 84 -7.05 -0.77 -12.56
N ARG A 85 -7.19 -1.21 -13.81
CA ARG A 85 -6.53 -0.63 -14.97
C ARG A 85 -7.52 0.24 -15.72
N THR A 86 -7.16 1.50 -15.94
CA THR A 86 -7.85 2.36 -16.89
C THR A 86 -6.93 2.67 -18.05
N THR A 87 -7.51 2.99 -19.21
CA THR A 87 -6.74 3.47 -20.36
C THR A 87 -7.10 4.93 -20.56
N HIS A 88 -6.11 5.81 -20.45
CA HIS A 88 -6.29 7.23 -20.69
C HIS A 88 -5.32 7.65 -21.79
N LYS A 89 -5.85 8.25 -22.87
CA LYS A 89 -5.07 8.64 -24.06
C LYS A 89 -4.18 7.50 -24.61
N GLY A 90 -4.70 6.27 -24.61
CA GLY A 90 -4.00 5.08 -25.10
C GLY A 90 -2.95 4.49 -24.14
N ALA A 91 -2.62 5.18 -23.03
CA ALA A 91 -1.68 4.66 -22.03
C ALA A 91 -2.43 3.94 -20.89
N PRO A 92 -2.04 2.71 -20.54
CA PRO A 92 -2.61 2.00 -19.41
C PRO A 92 -2.08 2.54 -18.08
N THR A 93 -3.00 2.91 -17.19
CA THR A 93 -2.70 3.36 -15.83
C THR A 93 -3.33 2.43 -14.81
N TRP A 94 -2.53 1.96 -13.85
CA TRP A 94 -3.00 1.16 -12.73
C TRP A 94 -3.33 2.06 -11.54
N ILE A 95 -4.58 2.01 -11.10
CA ILE A 95 -5.13 2.85 -10.03
C ILE A 95 -5.36 1.97 -8.80
N PRO A 96 -4.69 2.24 -7.67
CA PRO A 96 -4.92 1.50 -6.44
C PRO A 96 -6.33 1.75 -5.90
N GLN A 97 -6.95 0.70 -5.37
CA GLN A 97 -8.25 0.77 -4.74
C GLN A 97 -8.09 1.02 -3.23
N PRO A 98 -8.98 1.81 -2.60
CA PRO A 98 -9.03 1.93 -1.15
C PRO A 98 -9.21 0.55 -0.49
N ARG A 99 -8.57 0.34 0.66
CA ARG A 99 -8.82 -0.85 1.48
C ARG A 99 -10.12 -0.64 2.26
N THR A 100 -11.07 -1.56 2.11
CA THR A 100 -12.28 -1.65 2.95
C THR A 100 -11.94 -2.04 4.38
#